data_AF-A0A923I5P5-F1
#
_entry.id   AF-A0A923I5P5-F1
#
_cell.length_a   1.000
_cell.length_b   1.000
_cell.length_c   1.000
_cell.angle_alpha   90.00
_cell.angle_beta   90.00
_cell.angle_gamma   90.00
#
_symmetry.space_group_name_H-M   'P 1'
#
loop_
_entity.id
_entity.type
_entity.pdbx_description
1 polymer ?
#
loop_
_entity_poly.entity_id
_entity_poly.type
_entity_poly.pdbx_seq_one_letter_code
_entity_poly.pdbx_strand_id
1 'polypeptide(L)'
;MLRNFGRLAPAQKRRAVLLCALPLLCLAAAGAAVAAAFSAGRAQAPQQVPAAPQQTYEQRQYEQQVAEFSDAFLRETEDAGEEYLQESLFVGDSNTVRLAGFGEIEMNNMAGSVGLGVQSVPTKACIWFREYAEPVTMAKAAALLQPRRMIVMFGTNNTDMQPEAFLEAYEQALESLEAGYPYADIIIAAVPPVGAGKTDAAKVQKRIDAFNLALAAFAEENGYPFLNSAEALKGSDGYMKTAYVEEDGMHFTARGAAAFVQYVRTHSYDAQDRRPELKPQPTRRNEPYAPSSSSQGEAEEAPQPTETPEPTETPQPTETPQPAETPLPAETPPASAPPQQDVPAATDSSQPPAPGQTAAPGPEGTAAPESAPASSAQPSPLPGESGGSLT
;
A
#
# COMPACT_ATOMS: atom_id res chain seq x y z
N MET A 1 6.02 39.63 25.03
CA MET A 1 5.37 38.41 24.49
C MET A 1 6.46 37.39 24.18
N LEU A 2 6.85 36.57 25.16
CA LEU A 2 7.84 35.51 25.02
C LEU A 2 7.38 34.31 25.85
N ARG A 3 6.78 33.31 25.20
CA ARG A 3 6.61 31.91 25.63
C ARG A 3 5.82 31.16 24.55
N ASN A 4 6.00 29.84 24.49
CA ASN A 4 5.35 28.87 23.59
C ASN A 4 6.01 28.64 22.22
N PHE A 5 7.32 28.40 22.21
CA PHE A 5 7.89 27.36 21.33
C PHE A 5 8.19 26.14 22.20
N GLY A 6 7.39 25.08 22.05
CA GLY A 6 7.54 23.85 22.81
C GLY A 6 6.84 22.69 22.11
N ARG A 7 7.62 21.63 21.80
CA ARG A 7 7.24 20.41 21.06
C ARG A 7 7.07 20.58 19.54
N LEU A 8 8.20 20.59 18.85
CA LEU A 8 8.34 19.91 17.55
C LEU A 8 9.27 18.70 17.77
N ALA A 9 8.97 17.57 17.14
CA ALA A 9 9.69 16.31 17.32
C ALA A 9 11.09 16.35 16.65
N PRO A 10 12.05 15.49 17.06
CA PRO A 10 13.43 15.55 16.56
C PRO A 10 13.58 15.40 15.04
N ALA A 11 12.69 14.65 14.38
CA ALA A 11 12.72 14.34 12.94
C ALA A 11 12.75 15.58 12.02
N GLN A 12 12.18 16.72 12.46
CA GLN A 12 12.14 17.92 11.62
C GLN A 12 13.48 18.69 11.53
N LYS A 13 14.53 18.28 12.26
CA LYS A 13 15.84 18.99 12.26
C LYS A 13 16.94 18.33 11.43
N ARG A 14 16.69 17.15 10.86
CA ARG A 14 17.69 16.41 10.04
C ARG A 14 17.44 16.46 8.53
N ARG A 15 16.23 16.86 8.09
CA ARG A 15 15.85 17.07 6.68
C ARG A 15 16.76 18.04 5.89
N ALA A 16 17.66 18.78 6.55
CA ALA A 16 18.56 19.75 5.92
C ALA A 16 19.88 19.19 5.35
N VAL A 17 20.29 17.95 5.71
CA VAL A 17 21.64 17.45 5.32
C VAL A 17 21.62 16.64 4.01
N LEU A 18 20.59 15.84 3.73
CA LEU A 18 20.48 15.12 2.44
C LEU A 18 20.22 16.05 1.23
N LEU A 19 19.63 17.23 1.44
CA LEU A 19 19.22 18.15 0.36
C LEU A 19 20.38 18.86 -0.37
N CYS A 20 21.64 18.66 0.03
CA CYS A 20 22.81 19.26 -0.66
C CYS A 20 23.66 18.27 -1.47
N ALA A 21 23.53 16.96 -1.27
CA ALA A 21 24.40 15.97 -1.94
C ALA A 21 23.84 15.48 -3.30
N LEU A 22 22.53 15.38 -3.44
CA LEU A 22 21.87 14.78 -4.61
C LEU A 22 21.82 15.64 -5.90
N PRO A 23 21.80 17.00 -5.89
CA PRO A 23 21.71 17.77 -7.14
C PRO A 23 23.06 18.04 -7.84
N LEU A 24 24.19 17.92 -7.15
CA LEU A 24 25.44 18.58 -7.57
C LEU A 24 26.25 17.85 -8.67
N LEU A 25 25.97 16.58 -8.96
CA LEU A 25 26.75 15.80 -9.94
C LEU A 25 26.17 15.82 -11.37
N CYS A 26 24.94 16.31 -11.57
CA CYS A 26 24.27 16.23 -12.88
C CYS A 26 24.43 17.47 -13.79
N LEU A 27 24.92 18.61 -13.30
CA LEU A 27 24.98 19.85 -14.09
C LEU A 27 26.30 20.11 -14.85
N ALA A 28 27.38 19.38 -14.56
CA ALA A 28 28.70 19.68 -15.13
C ALA A 28 28.84 19.35 -16.64
N ALA A 29 27.96 18.52 -17.20
CA ALA A 29 28.08 18.02 -18.59
C ALA A 29 27.33 18.86 -19.65
N ALA A 30 26.38 19.72 -19.27
CA ALA A 30 25.48 20.38 -20.22
C ALA A 30 25.99 21.74 -20.76
N GLY A 31 27.00 22.35 -20.12
CA GLY A 31 27.38 23.74 -20.38
C GLY A 31 28.17 24.03 -21.66
N ALA A 32 28.70 23.01 -22.35
CA ALA A 32 29.69 23.20 -23.42
C ALA A 32 29.12 23.30 -24.85
N ALA A 33 27.85 22.91 -25.08
CA ALA A 33 27.33 22.68 -26.43
C ALA A 33 26.66 23.89 -27.12
N VAL A 34 26.31 24.95 -26.39
CA VAL A 34 25.39 26.00 -26.89
C VAL A 34 26.11 27.17 -27.59
N ALA A 35 27.44 27.26 -27.53
CA ALA A 35 28.18 28.43 -28.03
C ALA A 35 28.56 28.40 -29.53
N ALA A 36 28.23 27.33 -30.27
CA ALA A 36 28.84 27.05 -31.59
C ALA A 36 27.85 26.94 -32.77
N ALA A 37 26.63 27.48 -32.67
CA ALA A 37 25.58 27.31 -33.68
C ALA A 37 24.90 28.62 -34.13
N PHE A 38 25.69 29.65 -34.46
CA PHE A 38 25.19 30.87 -35.11
C PHE A 38 26.10 31.34 -36.27
N SER A 39 26.20 30.53 -37.33
CA SER A 39 26.54 30.99 -38.69
C SER A 39 26.34 29.90 -39.74
N ALA A 40 26.09 30.32 -40.99
CA ALA A 40 25.96 29.51 -42.20
C ALA A 40 24.71 28.60 -42.29
N GLY A 41 23.59 29.18 -42.73
CA GLY A 41 22.44 28.39 -43.22
C GLY A 41 22.75 27.70 -44.55
N ARG A 42 22.54 26.39 -44.62
CA ARG A 42 22.48 25.62 -45.88
C ARG A 42 21.58 24.41 -45.67
N ALA A 43 20.56 24.24 -46.51
CA ALA A 43 19.65 23.11 -46.39
C ALA A 43 20.41 21.79 -46.62
N GLN A 44 20.37 20.90 -45.62
CA GLN A 44 20.92 19.54 -45.72
C GLN A 44 19.77 18.54 -45.83
N ALA A 45 20.00 17.49 -46.63
CA ALA A 45 19.12 16.33 -46.67
C ALA A 45 18.97 15.70 -45.27
N PRO A 46 17.86 14.99 -44.96
CA PRO A 46 17.62 14.46 -43.62
C PRO A 46 18.73 13.48 -43.22
N GLN A 47 19.66 13.94 -42.41
CA GLN A 47 20.57 13.04 -41.70
C GLN A 47 19.74 12.27 -40.67
N GLN A 48 19.91 10.95 -40.64
CA GLN A 48 19.47 10.17 -39.49
C GLN A 48 20.17 10.73 -38.26
N VAL A 49 19.41 11.36 -37.38
CA VAL A 49 19.90 11.76 -36.06
C VAL A 49 20.40 10.47 -35.41
N PRO A 50 21.69 10.37 -35.01
CA PRO A 50 22.17 9.22 -34.27
C PRO A 50 21.27 9.05 -33.05
N ALA A 51 20.76 7.84 -32.82
CA ALA A 51 20.04 7.56 -31.59
C ALA A 51 20.90 8.04 -30.42
N ALA A 52 20.32 8.88 -29.55
CA ALA A 52 21.05 9.37 -28.38
C ALA A 52 21.64 8.15 -27.66
N PRO A 53 22.90 8.20 -27.19
CA PRO A 53 23.51 7.07 -26.51
C PRO A 53 22.54 6.59 -25.42
N GLN A 54 22.09 5.34 -25.51
CA GLN A 54 21.27 4.77 -24.46
C GLN A 54 22.07 4.93 -23.17
N GLN A 55 21.56 5.75 -22.25
CA GLN A 55 22.28 6.00 -21.01
C GLN A 55 22.47 4.67 -20.31
N THR A 56 23.72 4.22 -20.29
CA THR A 56 24.10 3.00 -19.59
C THR A 56 23.61 3.15 -18.16
N TYR A 57 22.87 2.15 -17.70
CA TYR A 57 22.32 2.16 -16.36
C TYR A 57 23.39 1.62 -15.41
N GLU A 58 23.98 2.53 -14.62
CA GLU A 58 25.14 2.25 -13.77
C GLU A 58 24.71 1.69 -12.41
N GLN A 59 24.24 0.44 -12.40
CA GLN A 59 23.82 -0.30 -11.19
C GLN A 59 24.81 -0.16 -10.02
N ARG A 60 26.12 -0.23 -10.32
CA ARG A 60 27.21 -0.14 -9.34
C ARG A 60 27.20 1.15 -8.53
N GLN A 61 26.72 2.26 -9.09
CA GLN A 61 26.60 3.51 -8.34
C GLN A 61 25.46 3.43 -7.31
N TYR A 62 24.32 2.87 -7.69
CA TYR A 62 23.21 2.62 -6.76
C TYR A 62 23.61 1.66 -5.64
N GLU A 63 24.29 0.56 -5.96
CA GLU A 63 24.75 -0.43 -4.96
C GLU A 63 25.69 0.19 -3.92
N GLN A 64 26.61 1.05 -4.36
CA GLN A 64 27.52 1.77 -3.46
C GLN A 64 26.78 2.76 -2.56
N GLN A 65 25.81 3.50 -3.09
CA GLN A 65 25.05 4.49 -2.34
C GLN A 65 24.06 3.86 -1.36
N VAL A 66 23.34 2.80 -1.77
CA VAL A 66 22.34 2.16 -0.90
C VAL A 66 23.00 1.40 0.25
N ALA A 67 24.23 0.89 0.06
CA ALA A 67 25.02 0.25 1.11
C ALA A 67 25.45 1.21 2.24
N GLU A 68 25.39 2.53 2.04
CA GLU A 68 25.58 3.51 3.14
C GLU A 68 24.50 3.39 4.22
N PHE A 69 23.32 2.83 3.88
CA PHE A 69 22.17 2.64 4.78
C PHE A 69 21.99 1.18 5.24
N SER A 70 23.08 0.41 5.25
CA SER A 70 23.01 -1.04 5.53
C SER A 70 22.66 -1.39 6.97
N ASP A 71 22.65 -0.44 7.91
CA ASP A 71 22.27 -0.71 9.31
C ASP A 71 20.76 -0.98 9.42
N ALA A 72 19.94 -0.43 8.52
CA ALA A 72 18.52 -0.78 8.38
C ALA A 72 18.27 -2.13 7.68
N PHE A 73 19.25 -2.69 6.97
CA PHE A 73 19.02 -3.86 6.11
C PHE A 73 18.79 -5.12 6.94
N LEU A 74 17.68 -5.80 6.65
CA LEU A 74 17.48 -7.17 7.09
C LEU A 74 18.60 -8.05 6.54
N ARG A 75 19.24 -8.81 7.42
CA ARG A 75 20.38 -9.68 7.11
C ARG A 75 19.89 -11.08 6.77
N GLU A 76 20.70 -11.84 6.05
CA GLU A 76 20.39 -13.22 5.71
C GLU A 76 20.20 -14.06 7.00
N THR A 77 19.11 -14.79 7.06
CA THR A 77 18.71 -15.71 8.14
C THR A 77 18.54 -17.12 7.58
N GLU A 78 18.43 -18.12 8.46
CA GLU A 78 17.77 -19.36 8.07
C GLU A 78 16.35 -19.07 7.55
N ASP A 79 15.83 -19.96 6.72
CA ASP A 79 14.49 -19.83 6.15
C ASP A 79 13.44 -19.92 7.25
N ALA A 80 12.77 -18.80 7.54
CA ALA A 80 11.78 -18.68 8.62
C ALA A 80 10.45 -19.43 8.36
N GLY A 81 10.32 -20.08 7.19
CA GLY A 81 9.24 -21.02 6.89
C GLY A 81 7.86 -20.37 6.66
N GLU A 82 6.84 -21.23 6.61
CA GLU A 82 5.47 -20.84 6.28
C GLU A 82 4.79 -20.05 7.40
N GLU A 83 5.09 -20.36 8.67
CA GLU A 83 4.55 -19.64 9.82
C GLU A 83 4.92 -18.15 9.77
N TYR A 84 6.14 -17.82 9.34
CA TYR A 84 6.56 -16.43 9.13
C TYR A 84 5.69 -15.72 8.08
N LEU A 85 5.28 -16.39 7.00
CA LEU A 85 4.37 -15.85 5.99
C LEU A 85 2.94 -15.73 6.52
N GLN A 86 2.44 -16.74 7.22
CA GLN A 86 1.10 -16.76 7.81
C GLN A 86 0.92 -15.69 8.90
N GLU A 87 1.99 -15.31 9.60
CA GLU A 87 2.00 -14.17 10.53
C GLU A 87 2.22 -12.80 9.86
N SER A 88 2.51 -12.76 8.55
CA SER A 88 2.82 -11.53 7.80
C SER A 88 1.65 -11.04 6.96
N LEU A 89 1.42 -9.72 6.90
CA LEU A 89 0.52 -9.10 5.93
C LEU A 89 1.33 -8.38 4.86
N PHE A 90 1.19 -8.79 3.61
CA PHE A 90 1.79 -8.13 2.46
C PHE A 90 0.86 -6.99 2.02
N VAL A 91 1.36 -5.76 2.09
CA VAL A 91 0.61 -4.52 1.80
C VAL A 91 1.23 -3.87 0.56
N GLY A 92 0.48 -3.70 -0.52
CA GLY A 92 1.08 -3.25 -1.77
C GLY A 92 0.16 -3.15 -2.99
N ASP A 93 0.79 -3.09 -4.16
CA ASP A 93 0.11 -2.89 -5.45
C ASP A 93 -0.19 -4.20 -6.20
N SER A 94 -0.24 -4.15 -7.54
CA SER A 94 -0.47 -5.31 -8.40
C SER A 94 0.56 -6.42 -8.21
N ASN A 95 1.81 -6.10 -7.87
CA ASN A 95 2.81 -7.15 -7.60
C ASN A 95 2.50 -7.91 -6.31
N THR A 96 1.95 -7.24 -5.29
CA THR A 96 1.45 -7.90 -4.06
C THR A 96 0.22 -8.78 -4.33
N VAL A 97 -0.70 -8.33 -5.19
CA VAL A 97 -1.84 -9.16 -5.65
C VAL A 97 -1.34 -10.41 -6.38
N ARG A 98 -0.26 -10.30 -7.18
CA ARG A 98 0.33 -11.43 -7.90
C ARG A 98 1.00 -12.46 -7.00
N LEU A 99 1.57 -12.08 -5.85
CA LEU A 99 2.08 -13.05 -4.86
C LEU A 99 0.98 -14.04 -4.45
N ALA A 100 -0.20 -13.52 -4.08
CA ALA A 100 -1.36 -14.35 -3.74
C ALA A 100 -1.94 -15.07 -4.97
N GLY A 101 -1.95 -14.42 -6.14
CA GLY A 101 -2.42 -15.01 -7.40
C GLY A 101 -1.59 -16.20 -7.89
N PHE A 102 -0.31 -16.28 -7.53
CA PHE A 102 0.57 -17.41 -7.78
C PHE A 102 0.61 -18.44 -6.65
N GLY A 103 -0.02 -18.16 -5.50
CA GLY A 103 -0.03 -19.04 -4.34
C GLY A 103 1.23 -18.97 -3.48
N GLU A 104 2.05 -17.94 -3.62
CA GLU A 104 3.26 -17.70 -2.80
C GLU A 104 2.91 -17.17 -1.40
N ILE A 105 1.71 -16.61 -1.22
CA ILE A 105 1.13 -16.19 0.06
C ILE A 105 -0.38 -16.51 0.06
N GLU A 106 -0.96 -16.79 1.23
CA GLU A 106 -2.42 -16.96 1.32
C GLU A 106 -3.18 -15.65 1.10
N MET A 107 -4.46 -15.74 0.71
CA MET A 107 -5.27 -14.56 0.45
C MET A 107 -5.49 -13.70 1.72
N ASN A 108 -5.54 -14.32 2.91
CA ASN A 108 -5.61 -13.64 4.20
C ASN A 108 -4.32 -12.88 4.55
N ASN A 109 -3.18 -13.25 3.95
CA ASN A 109 -1.90 -12.55 4.09
C ASN A 109 -1.72 -11.44 3.04
N MET A 110 -2.74 -11.10 2.25
CA MET A 110 -2.65 -10.11 1.17
C MET A 110 -3.65 -8.94 1.34
N ALA A 111 -3.09 -7.75 1.58
CA ALA A 111 -3.77 -6.45 1.55
C ALA A 111 -3.23 -5.58 0.39
N GLY A 112 -3.41 -6.05 -0.85
CA GLY A 112 -3.04 -5.34 -2.06
C GLY A 112 -4.19 -5.10 -3.04
N SER A 113 -3.96 -4.19 -3.99
CA SER A 113 -4.89 -3.89 -5.09
C SER A 113 -4.14 -3.41 -6.33
N VAL A 114 -4.62 -3.80 -7.52
CA VAL A 114 -3.98 -3.50 -8.80
C VAL A 114 -3.95 -1.99 -9.09
N GLY A 115 -2.81 -1.51 -9.61
CA GLY A 115 -2.66 -0.13 -10.11
C GLY A 115 -2.66 0.97 -9.04
N LEU A 116 -2.58 0.64 -7.75
CA LEU A 116 -2.49 1.65 -6.69
C LEU A 116 -1.06 2.18 -6.54
N GLY A 117 -0.92 3.50 -6.43
CA GLY A 117 0.26 4.14 -5.86
C GLY A 117 0.12 4.31 -4.34
N VAL A 118 1.25 4.45 -3.65
CA VAL A 118 1.34 4.47 -2.16
C VAL A 118 0.41 5.49 -1.48
N GLN A 119 0.17 6.64 -2.13
CA GLN A 119 -0.75 7.69 -1.67
C GLN A 119 -2.20 7.23 -1.48
N SER A 120 -2.56 6.05 -1.99
CA SER A 120 -3.90 5.47 -1.86
C SER A 120 -4.13 4.78 -0.51
N VAL A 121 -3.06 4.33 0.17
CA VAL A 121 -3.12 3.49 1.38
C VAL A 121 -3.98 4.08 2.50
N PRO A 122 -3.89 5.39 2.84
CA PRO A 122 -4.63 5.94 3.97
C PRO A 122 -6.15 6.03 3.75
N THR A 123 -6.61 6.11 2.49
CA THR A 123 -7.99 6.51 2.18
C THR A 123 -8.77 5.54 1.28
N LYS A 124 -8.11 4.80 0.38
CA LYS A 124 -8.83 3.95 -0.58
C LYS A 124 -9.29 2.66 0.07
N ALA A 125 -10.60 2.47 0.11
CA ALA A 125 -11.20 1.18 0.39
C ALA A 125 -11.03 0.25 -0.83
N CYS A 126 -10.33 -0.86 -0.65
CA CYS A 126 -10.04 -1.84 -1.73
C CYS A 126 -9.90 -3.29 -1.24
N ILE A 127 -9.89 -3.52 0.08
CA ILE A 127 -9.72 -4.86 0.64
C ILE A 127 -11.07 -5.46 0.97
N TRP A 128 -11.38 -6.59 0.33
CA TRP A 128 -12.69 -7.24 0.39
C TRP A 128 -12.68 -8.47 1.32
N PHE A 129 -13.70 -8.57 2.16
CA PHE A 129 -13.93 -9.68 3.09
C PHE A 129 -15.32 -10.29 2.88
N ARG A 130 -15.51 -11.57 3.18
CA ARG A 130 -16.80 -12.27 2.98
C ARG A 130 -17.90 -11.72 3.89
N GLU A 131 -17.52 -11.33 5.09
CA GLU A 131 -18.35 -10.87 6.20
C GLU A 131 -18.72 -9.37 6.09
N TYR A 132 -18.22 -8.68 5.07
CA TYR A 132 -18.40 -7.24 4.85
C TYR A 132 -19.13 -6.98 3.53
N ALA A 133 -20.07 -6.01 3.55
CA ALA A 133 -20.80 -5.59 2.36
C ALA A 133 -19.92 -4.75 1.43
N GLU A 134 -19.17 -3.81 2.00
CA GLU A 134 -18.27 -2.86 1.32
C GLU A 134 -16.79 -3.24 1.51
N PRO A 135 -15.86 -2.77 0.66
CA PRO A 135 -14.44 -2.92 0.90
C PRO A 135 -13.98 -2.05 2.06
N VAL A 136 -12.80 -2.35 2.60
CA VAL A 136 -12.14 -1.54 3.65
C VAL A 136 -10.77 -1.05 3.20
N THR A 137 -10.22 -0.04 3.88
CA THR A 137 -8.85 0.45 3.65
C THR A 137 -7.81 -0.59 4.09
N MET A 138 -6.58 -0.47 3.60
CA MET A 138 -5.49 -1.38 4.00
C MET A 138 -5.19 -1.32 5.50
N ALA A 139 -5.20 -0.11 6.10
CA ALA A 139 -5.10 0.07 7.55
C ALA A 139 -6.22 -0.63 8.32
N LYS A 140 -7.47 -0.56 7.83
CA LYS A 140 -8.59 -1.28 8.44
C LYS A 140 -8.49 -2.80 8.23
N ALA A 141 -7.95 -3.26 7.11
CA ALA A 141 -7.68 -4.68 6.87
C ALA A 141 -6.61 -5.23 7.83
N ALA A 142 -5.51 -4.50 8.06
CA ALA A 142 -4.50 -4.86 9.06
C ALA A 142 -5.12 -5.03 10.46
N ALA A 143 -6.00 -4.10 10.85
CA ALA A 143 -6.72 -4.17 12.13
C ALA A 143 -7.68 -5.37 12.27
N LEU A 144 -8.12 -5.95 11.15
CA LEU A 144 -9.01 -7.12 11.11
C LEU A 144 -8.26 -8.45 10.99
N LEU A 145 -7.11 -8.44 10.29
CA LEU A 145 -6.26 -9.62 10.07
C LEU A 145 -5.24 -9.82 11.19
N GLN A 146 -4.98 -8.80 12.01
CA GLN A 146 -4.11 -8.88 13.20
C GLN A 146 -2.71 -9.51 12.95
N PRO A 147 -1.99 -9.13 11.86
CA PRO A 147 -0.70 -9.71 11.54
C PRO A 147 0.35 -9.35 12.61
N ARG A 148 1.39 -10.17 12.74
CA ARG A 148 2.56 -9.85 13.59
C ARG A 148 3.47 -8.82 12.91
N ARG A 149 3.54 -8.86 11.58
CA ARG A 149 4.35 -7.94 10.77
C ARG A 149 3.65 -7.54 9.48
N MET A 150 3.88 -6.32 9.01
CA MET A 150 3.39 -5.79 7.73
C MET A 150 4.58 -5.55 6.79
N ILE A 151 4.60 -6.23 5.64
CA ILE A 151 5.63 -6.04 4.60
C ILE A 151 5.05 -5.12 3.55
N VAL A 152 5.56 -3.88 3.49
CA VAL A 152 5.01 -2.82 2.64
C VAL A 152 5.84 -2.74 1.35
N MET A 153 5.22 -3.05 0.22
CA MET A 153 5.85 -3.01 -1.11
C MET A 153 5.01 -2.15 -2.06
N PHE A 154 5.40 -0.89 -2.19
CA PHE A 154 4.80 0.09 -3.10
C PHE A 154 5.86 0.93 -3.79
N GLY A 155 5.59 1.30 -5.05
CA GLY A 155 6.37 2.30 -5.77
C GLY A 155 6.33 2.13 -7.29
N THR A 156 5.93 0.95 -7.77
CA THR A 156 5.83 0.63 -9.21
C THR A 156 4.90 1.62 -9.93
N ASN A 157 3.78 1.99 -9.31
CA ASN A 157 2.80 2.94 -9.85
C ASN A 157 3.11 4.42 -9.49
N ASN A 158 4.29 4.73 -8.94
CA ASN A 158 4.67 6.07 -8.49
C ASN A 158 5.86 6.65 -9.29
N THR A 159 6.36 5.97 -10.32
CA THR A 159 7.62 6.34 -11.00
C THR A 159 7.59 7.66 -11.80
N ASP A 160 6.44 8.31 -11.89
CA ASP A 160 6.25 9.68 -12.36
C ASP A 160 6.53 10.75 -11.28
N MET A 161 6.41 10.41 -10.00
CA MET A 161 6.70 11.28 -8.87
C MET A 161 8.20 11.59 -8.71
N GLN A 162 8.52 12.67 -7.98
CA GLN A 162 9.88 12.90 -7.47
C GLN A 162 10.09 12.13 -6.15
N PRO A 163 11.33 11.77 -5.78
CA PRO A 163 11.60 10.92 -4.62
C PRO A 163 11.11 11.52 -3.30
N GLU A 164 11.16 12.85 -3.17
CA GLU A 164 10.72 13.56 -1.97
C GLU A 164 9.20 13.45 -1.79
N ALA A 165 8.43 13.64 -2.88
CA ALA A 165 6.97 13.53 -2.87
C ALA A 165 6.50 12.07 -2.73
N PHE A 166 7.23 11.13 -3.32
CA PHE A 166 7.01 9.71 -3.11
C PHE A 166 7.24 9.32 -1.64
N LEU A 167 8.34 9.77 -1.03
CA LEU A 167 8.67 9.47 0.36
C LEU A 167 7.67 10.12 1.34
N GLU A 168 7.21 11.35 1.09
CA GLU A 168 6.15 11.99 1.88
C GLU A 168 4.82 11.20 1.82
N ALA A 169 4.45 10.68 0.63
CA ALA A 169 3.28 9.83 0.49
C ALA A 169 3.48 8.44 1.14
N TYR A 170 4.72 7.94 1.19
CA TYR A 170 5.07 6.69 1.86
C TYR A 170 5.04 6.85 3.39
N GLU A 171 5.59 7.95 3.94
CA GLU A 171 5.51 8.34 5.37
C GLU A 171 4.04 8.33 5.84
N GLN A 172 3.14 9.00 5.11
CA GLN A 172 1.70 9.00 5.40
C GLN A 172 1.03 7.61 5.30
N ALA A 173 1.50 6.75 4.37
CA ALA A 173 0.99 5.38 4.27
C ALA A 173 1.38 4.56 5.51
N LEU A 174 2.63 4.65 5.96
CA LEU A 174 3.09 3.97 7.18
C LEU A 174 2.35 4.46 8.42
N GLU A 175 2.26 5.79 8.62
CA GLU A 175 1.49 6.39 9.72
C GLU A 175 0.05 5.86 9.77
N SER A 176 -0.60 5.70 8.60
CA SER A 176 -1.96 5.17 8.52
C SER A 176 -2.07 3.69 8.89
N LEU A 177 -1.06 2.88 8.57
CA LEU A 177 -0.99 1.46 8.91
C LEU A 177 -0.72 1.28 10.40
N GLU A 178 0.21 2.04 10.98
CA GLU A 178 0.49 2.06 12.42
C GLU A 178 -0.74 2.49 13.23
N ALA A 179 -1.42 3.56 12.81
CA ALA A 179 -2.66 4.01 13.44
C ALA A 179 -3.80 3.00 13.32
N GLY A 180 -3.82 2.21 12.23
CA GLY A 180 -4.78 1.12 12.03
C GLY A 180 -4.52 -0.07 12.95
N TYR A 181 -3.26 -0.52 13.06
CA TYR A 181 -2.89 -1.66 13.90
C TYR A 181 -1.46 -1.54 14.48
N PRO A 182 -1.30 -0.89 15.65
CA PRO A 182 0.02 -0.51 16.20
C PRO A 182 0.82 -1.68 16.81
N TYR A 183 0.27 -2.90 16.76
CA TYR A 183 0.91 -4.10 17.33
C TYR A 183 1.78 -4.86 16.33
N ALA A 184 1.61 -4.61 15.02
CA ALA A 184 2.48 -5.19 14.01
C ALA A 184 3.78 -4.40 13.91
N ASP A 185 4.86 -5.09 13.55
CA ASP A 185 6.09 -4.44 13.10
C ASP A 185 6.00 -4.14 11.59
N ILE A 186 6.47 -2.98 11.14
CA ILE A 186 6.45 -2.59 9.72
C ILE A 186 7.82 -2.82 9.10
N ILE A 187 7.87 -3.58 8.00
CA ILE A 187 9.05 -3.82 7.18
C ILE A 187 8.86 -3.08 5.85
N ILE A 188 9.79 -2.20 5.52
CA ILE A 188 9.79 -1.47 4.25
C ILE A 188 10.49 -2.34 3.21
N ALA A 189 9.77 -2.80 2.19
CA ALA A 189 10.38 -3.55 1.09
C ALA A 189 10.80 -2.62 -0.06
N ALA A 190 11.98 -2.88 -0.62
CA ALA A 190 12.45 -2.20 -1.81
C ALA A 190 11.43 -2.32 -2.96
N VAL A 191 11.22 -1.21 -3.68
CA VAL A 191 10.46 -1.15 -4.92
C VAL A 191 11.12 -2.10 -5.94
N PRO A 192 10.37 -3.05 -6.53
CA PRO A 192 10.92 -3.99 -7.50
C PRO A 192 11.55 -3.28 -8.71
N PRO A 193 12.69 -3.77 -9.24
CA PRO A 193 13.26 -3.26 -10.48
C PRO A 193 12.33 -3.50 -11.68
N VAL A 194 12.56 -2.81 -12.79
CA VAL A 194 11.86 -3.05 -14.07
C VAL A 194 12.68 -3.94 -14.99
N GLY A 195 12.01 -4.64 -15.91
CA GLY A 195 12.67 -5.43 -16.95
C GLY A 195 13.36 -4.54 -17.99
N ALA A 196 14.49 -5.00 -18.53
CA ALA A 196 15.28 -4.25 -19.52
C ALA A 196 14.51 -3.93 -20.82
N GLY A 197 13.49 -4.72 -21.16
CA GLY A 197 12.61 -4.51 -22.32
C GLY A 197 11.54 -3.43 -22.14
N LYS A 198 11.39 -2.85 -20.94
CA LYS A 198 10.36 -1.84 -20.66
C LYS A 198 10.60 -0.55 -21.46
N THR A 199 9.53 0.07 -21.96
CA THR A 199 9.59 1.47 -22.45
C THR A 199 10.17 2.38 -21.38
N ASP A 200 11.16 3.21 -21.75
CA ASP A 200 11.92 4.07 -20.82
C ASP A 200 12.66 3.32 -19.68
N ALA A 201 12.97 2.01 -19.82
CA ALA A 201 13.55 1.16 -18.76
C ALA A 201 14.65 1.85 -17.93
N ALA A 202 15.68 2.42 -18.57
CA ALA A 202 16.79 3.10 -17.87
C ALA A 202 16.35 4.31 -17.02
N LYS A 203 15.34 5.06 -17.47
CA LYS A 203 14.78 6.22 -16.74
C LYS A 203 13.91 5.76 -15.57
N VAL A 204 13.08 4.74 -15.80
CA VAL A 204 12.21 4.16 -14.76
C VAL A 204 13.04 3.46 -13.68
N GLN A 205 14.08 2.70 -14.06
CA GLN A 205 14.99 2.05 -13.11
C GLN A 205 15.78 3.08 -12.29
N LYS A 206 16.29 4.16 -12.90
CA LYS A 206 16.93 5.26 -12.15
C LYS A 206 15.97 5.93 -11.16
N ARG A 207 14.66 5.99 -11.46
CA ARG A 207 13.66 6.48 -10.50
C ARG A 207 13.46 5.49 -9.35
N ILE A 208 13.31 4.20 -9.65
CA ILE A 208 13.17 3.13 -8.66
C ILE A 208 14.37 3.09 -7.72
N ASP A 209 15.58 3.24 -8.25
CA ASP A 209 16.80 3.33 -7.45
C ASP A 209 16.79 4.55 -6.52
N ALA A 210 16.38 5.72 -7.00
CA ALA A 210 16.24 6.92 -6.18
C ALA A 210 15.16 6.76 -5.09
N PHE A 211 14.08 6.03 -5.37
CA PHE A 211 13.07 5.65 -4.38
C PHE A 211 13.65 4.70 -3.33
N ASN A 212 14.36 3.65 -3.75
CA ASN A 212 14.95 2.67 -2.83
C ASN A 212 16.04 3.30 -1.96
N LEU A 213 16.84 4.22 -2.49
CA LEU A 213 17.81 4.99 -1.73
C LEU A 213 17.13 5.87 -0.67
N ALA A 214 16.05 6.56 -1.05
CA ALA A 214 15.26 7.38 -0.12
C ALA A 214 14.55 6.53 0.96
N LEU A 215 14.02 5.37 0.60
CA LEU A 215 13.38 4.43 1.53
C LEU A 215 14.39 3.81 2.50
N ALA A 216 15.58 3.41 2.03
CA ALA A 216 16.64 2.87 2.89
C ALA A 216 17.12 3.92 3.91
N ALA A 217 17.38 5.15 3.44
CA ALA A 217 17.76 6.26 4.32
C ALA A 217 16.67 6.60 5.35
N PHE A 218 15.41 6.61 4.93
CA PHE A 218 14.26 6.83 5.82
C PHE A 218 14.08 5.70 6.83
N ALA A 219 14.28 4.45 6.40
CA ALA A 219 14.19 3.27 7.25
C ALA A 219 15.24 3.34 8.37
N GLU A 220 16.48 3.68 8.04
CA GLU A 220 17.55 3.86 9.02
C GLU A 220 17.30 5.05 9.97
N GLU A 221 16.87 6.21 9.45
CA GLU A 221 16.61 7.39 10.29
C GLU A 221 15.47 7.17 11.30
N ASN A 222 14.46 6.36 10.94
CA ASN A 222 13.25 6.16 11.74
C ASN A 222 13.17 4.78 12.42
N GLY A 223 14.14 3.89 12.20
CA GLY A 223 14.23 2.58 12.84
C GLY A 223 13.32 1.50 12.26
N TYR A 224 12.90 1.63 10.99
CA TYR A 224 12.22 0.56 10.27
C TYR A 224 13.23 -0.44 9.70
N PRO A 225 12.97 -1.76 9.75
CA PRO A 225 13.73 -2.73 8.98
C PRO A 225 13.47 -2.58 7.48
N PHE A 226 14.53 -2.61 6.68
CA PHE A 226 14.49 -2.52 5.22
C PHE A 226 14.82 -3.86 4.56
N LEU A 227 13.91 -4.35 3.72
CA LEU A 227 14.10 -5.57 2.93
C LEU A 227 14.62 -5.22 1.53
N ASN A 228 15.94 -5.34 1.32
CA ASN A 228 16.63 -5.02 0.06
C ASN A 228 16.42 -6.09 -1.04
N SER A 229 15.17 -6.43 -1.34
CA SER A 229 14.77 -7.46 -2.32
C SER A 229 15.36 -7.29 -3.73
N ALA A 230 15.90 -6.10 -4.05
CA ALA A 230 16.66 -5.84 -5.26
C ALA A 230 17.85 -6.81 -5.44
N GLU A 231 18.48 -7.29 -4.36
CA GLU A 231 19.58 -8.27 -4.40
C GLU A 231 19.15 -9.62 -5.02
N ALA A 232 17.93 -10.09 -4.69
CA ALA A 232 17.36 -11.28 -5.30
C ALA A 232 16.85 -11.02 -6.72
N LEU A 233 16.30 -9.83 -6.99
CA LEU A 233 15.53 -9.56 -8.21
C LEU A 233 16.36 -9.02 -9.39
N LYS A 234 17.43 -8.26 -9.14
CA LYS A 234 18.25 -7.63 -10.19
C LYS A 234 19.24 -8.59 -10.86
N GLY A 235 19.40 -8.46 -12.17
CA GLY A 235 20.50 -9.05 -12.93
C GLY A 235 21.82 -8.29 -12.74
N SER A 236 22.88 -8.71 -13.43
CA SER A 236 24.16 -7.97 -13.48
C SER A 236 24.14 -6.76 -14.43
N ASP A 237 23.06 -6.61 -15.19
CA ASP A 237 22.65 -5.42 -15.92
C ASP A 237 21.76 -4.49 -15.07
N GLY A 238 21.37 -4.96 -13.87
CA GLY A 238 20.66 -4.23 -12.83
C GLY A 238 19.19 -3.92 -13.10
N TYR A 239 18.65 -4.46 -14.19
CA TYR A 239 17.22 -4.61 -14.42
C TYR A 239 16.70 -5.87 -13.71
N MET A 240 15.39 -6.07 -13.63
CA MET A 240 14.85 -7.34 -13.15
C MET A 240 15.28 -8.48 -14.08
N LYS A 241 15.76 -9.59 -13.51
CA LYS A 241 16.13 -10.81 -14.26
C LYS A 241 14.95 -11.21 -15.17
N THR A 242 15.22 -11.49 -16.45
CA THR A 242 14.18 -11.76 -17.46
C THR A 242 13.21 -12.89 -17.08
N ALA A 243 13.66 -13.88 -16.31
CA ALA A 243 12.79 -14.97 -15.84
C ALA A 243 11.77 -14.54 -14.76
N TYR A 244 11.93 -13.36 -14.16
CA TYR A 244 11.16 -12.87 -13.01
C TYR A 244 10.15 -11.79 -13.38
N VAL A 245 10.22 -11.22 -14.58
CA VAL A 245 9.36 -10.14 -15.05
C VAL A 245 8.55 -10.54 -16.29
N GLU A 246 7.29 -10.13 -16.34
CA GLU A 246 6.43 -10.29 -17.51
C GLU A 246 6.88 -9.40 -18.68
N GLU A 247 6.30 -9.62 -19.87
CA GLU A 247 6.64 -8.87 -21.10
C GLU A 247 6.38 -7.35 -20.97
N ASP A 248 5.50 -6.91 -20.06
CA ASP A 248 5.27 -5.50 -19.75
C ASP A 248 6.42 -4.80 -18.99
N GLY A 249 7.39 -5.58 -18.51
CA GLY A 249 8.58 -5.11 -17.82
C GLY A 249 8.32 -4.54 -16.42
N MET A 250 7.16 -4.79 -15.81
CA MET A 250 6.78 -4.30 -14.46
C MET A 250 6.29 -5.40 -13.52
N HIS A 251 5.50 -6.34 -14.03
CA HIS A 251 4.84 -7.33 -13.19
C HIS A 251 5.71 -8.57 -12.98
N PHE A 252 5.65 -9.17 -11.80
CA PHE A 252 6.33 -10.44 -11.52
C PHE A 252 5.74 -11.60 -12.31
N THR A 253 6.59 -12.46 -12.88
CA THR A 253 6.19 -13.85 -13.19
C THR A 253 6.02 -14.65 -11.90
N ALA A 254 5.48 -15.86 -11.97
CA ALA A 254 5.47 -16.78 -10.82
C ALA A 254 6.88 -16.98 -10.21
N ARG A 255 7.92 -17.06 -11.05
CA ARG A 255 9.31 -17.18 -10.59
C ARG A 255 9.84 -15.92 -9.90
N GLY A 256 9.39 -14.73 -10.33
CA GLY A 256 9.74 -13.48 -9.67
C GLY A 256 9.06 -13.33 -8.31
N ALA A 257 7.78 -13.71 -8.23
CA ALA A 257 7.03 -13.76 -6.98
C ALA A 257 7.66 -14.74 -5.98
N ALA A 258 7.97 -15.96 -6.41
CA ALA A 258 8.68 -16.95 -5.59
C ALA A 258 10.06 -16.46 -5.11
N ALA A 259 10.84 -15.80 -5.99
CA ALA A 259 12.14 -15.25 -5.61
C ALA A 259 12.02 -14.12 -4.56
N PHE A 260 11.00 -13.27 -4.67
CA PHE A 260 10.71 -12.23 -3.67
C PHE A 260 10.29 -12.85 -2.33
N VAL A 261 9.36 -13.81 -2.32
CA VAL A 261 8.88 -14.45 -1.09
C VAL A 261 9.95 -15.34 -0.43
N GLN A 262 10.82 -15.99 -1.20
CA GLN A 262 11.98 -16.67 -0.64
C GLN A 262 12.94 -15.67 0.04
N TYR A 263 13.22 -14.51 -0.58
CA TYR A 263 14.07 -13.49 0.02
C TYR A 263 13.45 -12.92 1.32
N VAL A 264 12.12 -12.75 1.37
CA VAL A 264 11.38 -12.39 2.60
C VAL A 264 11.60 -13.41 3.72
N ARG A 265 11.60 -14.71 3.41
CA ARG A 265 11.78 -15.80 4.39
C ARG A 265 13.22 -15.96 4.86
N THR A 266 14.19 -15.71 3.99
CA THR A 266 15.63 -15.80 4.32
C THR A 266 16.24 -14.46 4.73
N HIS A 267 15.44 -13.40 4.88
CA HIS A 267 15.84 -12.11 5.47
C HIS A 267 14.77 -11.70 6.48
N SER A 268 14.51 -12.61 7.42
CA SER A 268 13.38 -12.51 8.34
C SER A 268 13.60 -11.47 9.44
N TYR A 269 12.51 -10.84 9.88
CA TYR A 269 12.50 -9.95 11.05
C TYR A 269 11.65 -10.55 12.17
N ASP A 270 12.31 -10.97 13.24
CA ASP A 270 11.66 -11.53 14.41
C ASP A 270 11.94 -10.66 15.66
N ALA A 271 10.97 -9.79 15.97
CA ALA A 271 10.91 -9.04 17.20
C ALA A 271 9.85 -9.63 18.15
N GLN A 272 9.83 -9.15 19.40
CA GLN A 272 8.85 -9.57 20.40
C GLN A 272 7.42 -9.37 19.86
N ASP A 273 6.60 -10.43 19.90
CA ASP A 273 5.17 -10.29 19.60
C ASP A 273 4.49 -9.39 20.64
N ARG A 274 3.90 -8.29 20.16
CA ARG A 274 3.20 -7.28 20.97
C ARG A 274 1.67 -7.40 20.86
N ARG A 275 1.16 -8.32 20.04
CA ARG A 275 -0.29 -8.43 19.76
C ARG A 275 -1.08 -8.79 21.03
N PRO A 276 -2.29 -8.24 21.20
CA PRO A 276 -3.25 -8.78 22.16
C PRO A 276 -3.75 -10.15 21.67
N GLU A 277 -4.54 -10.83 22.50
CA GLU A 277 -5.25 -12.06 22.11
C GLU A 277 -5.96 -11.89 20.76
N LEU A 278 -5.68 -12.81 19.84
CA LEU A 278 -6.19 -12.77 18.47
C LEU A 278 -7.68 -13.06 18.45
N LYS A 279 -8.43 -12.24 17.71
CA LYS A 279 -9.87 -12.45 17.50
C LYS A 279 -10.08 -13.24 16.21
N PRO A 280 -11.26 -13.87 16.01
CA PRO A 280 -11.60 -14.49 14.74
C PRO A 280 -11.44 -13.50 13.59
N GLN A 281 -10.52 -13.81 12.67
CA GLN A 281 -10.26 -13.00 11.48
C GLN A 281 -11.39 -13.20 10.44
N PRO A 282 -11.78 -12.16 9.71
CA PRO A 282 -12.67 -12.31 8.55
C PRO A 282 -11.94 -12.99 7.38
N THR A 283 -12.71 -13.62 6.50
CA THR A 283 -12.18 -14.34 5.34
C THR A 283 -12.03 -13.38 4.15
N ARG A 284 -10.83 -13.25 3.58
CA ARG A 284 -10.64 -12.45 2.36
C ARG A 284 -11.45 -13.04 1.19
N ARG A 285 -11.90 -12.15 0.31
CA ARG A 285 -12.51 -12.50 -0.98
C ARG A 285 -11.95 -11.62 -2.10
N ASN A 286 -12.15 -12.05 -3.34
CA ASN A 286 -11.93 -11.19 -4.50
C ASN A 286 -12.91 -10.02 -4.47
N GLU A 287 -12.53 -8.94 -5.13
CA GLU A 287 -13.47 -7.88 -5.49
C GLU A 287 -14.66 -8.48 -6.25
N PRO A 288 -15.92 -8.17 -5.87
CA PRO A 288 -17.08 -8.60 -6.63
C PRO A 288 -17.00 -8.11 -8.07
N TYR A 289 -17.23 -9.00 -9.02
CA TYR A 289 -17.29 -8.63 -10.43
C TYR A 289 -18.48 -7.68 -10.67
N ALA A 290 -18.20 -6.40 -10.85
CA ALA A 290 -19.14 -5.44 -11.38
C ALA A 290 -19.06 -5.49 -12.92
N PRO A 291 -20.09 -5.96 -13.65
CA PRO A 291 -20.12 -5.83 -15.09
C PRO A 291 -20.09 -4.34 -15.44
N SER A 292 -19.03 -3.90 -16.11
CA SER A 292 -18.88 -2.51 -16.53
C SER A 292 -20.00 -2.14 -17.49
N SER A 293 -20.84 -1.17 -17.11
CA SER A 293 -21.82 -0.56 -17.99
C SER A 293 -21.10 0.36 -18.99
N SER A 294 -20.42 -0.26 -19.94
CA SER A 294 -19.80 0.36 -21.11
C SER A 294 -20.36 -0.31 -22.34
N SER A 295 -21.18 0.42 -23.08
CA SER A 295 -21.89 -0.02 -24.27
C SER A 295 -20.99 -0.76 -25.26
N GLN A 296 -21.18 -2.07 -25.39
CA GLN A 296 -20.91 -2.76 -26.64
C GLN A 296 -22.14 -2.57 -27.52
N GLY A 297 -21.99 -1.79 -28.59
CA GLY A 297 -22.87 -1.96 -29.74
C GLY A 297 -22.54 -3.31 -30.36
N GLU A 298 -23.53 -4.19 -30.46
CA GLU A 298 -23.38 -5.48 -31.13
C GLU A 298 -23.10 -5.22 -32.61
N ALA A 299 -21.85 -5.48 -33.03
CA ALA A 299 -21.56 -5.73 -34.42
C ALA A 299 -21.92 -7.21 -34.69
N GLU A 300 -23.06 -7.44 -35.35
CA GLU A 300 -23.41 -8.76 -35.86
C GLU A 300 -22.35 -9.22 -36.88
N GLU A 301 -21.46 -10.13 -36.47
CA GLU A 301 -20.61 -10.85 -37.40
C GLU A 301 -21.38 -12.09 -37.91
N ALA A 302 -21.72 -12.08 -39.19
CA ALA A 302 -22.57 -13.09 -39.80
C ALA A 302 -21.92 -14.49 -39.79
N PRO A 303 -22.64 -15.56 -39.44
CA PRO A 303 -22.08 -16.91 -39.43
C PRO A 303 -21.80 -17.43 -40.84
N GLN A 304 -20.62 -18.02 -41.02
CA GLN A 304 -20.25 -18.74 -42.25
C GLN A 304 -21.03 -20.06 -42.38
N PRO A 305 -21.34 -20.53 -43.61
CA PRO A 305 -22.13 -21.74 -43.80
C PRO A 305 -21.33 -23.01 -43.42
N THR A 306 -21.94 -23.85 -42.58
CA THR A 306 -21.44 -25.21 -42.30
C THR A 306 -22.12 -26.22 -43.23
N GLU A 307 -21.40 -27.26 -43.64
CA GLU A 307 -21.85 -28.22 -44.66
C GLU A 307 -23.05 -29.08 -44.22
N THR A 308 -23.89 -29.42 -45.21
CA THR A 308 -25.12 -30.21 -45.08
C THR A 308 -24.84 -31.71 -44.93
N PRO A 309 -25.33 -32.39 -43.87
CA PRO A 309 -25.52 -33.84 -43.88
C PRO A 309 -26.86 -34.24 -44.53
N GLU A 310 -26.87 -35.35 -45.26
CA GLU A 310 -28.06 -35.92 -45.94
C GLU A 310 -29.09 -36.54 -44.96
N PRO A 311 -30.36 -36.72 -45.38
CA PRO A 311 -31.48 -36.96 -44.46
C PRO A 311 -31.62 -38.42 -44.01
N THR A 312 -32.35 -38.63 -42.91
CA THR A 312 -32.86 -39.95 -42.47
C THR A 312 -34.30 -39.78 -41.95
N GLU A 313 -35.08 -40.86 -42.03
CA GLU A 313 -36.53 -40.83 -42.27
C GLU A 313 -37.45 -40.39 -41.11
N THR A 314 -38.61 -39.85 -41.50
CA THR A 314 -39.71 -39.40 -40.63
C THR A 314 -40.66 -40.54 -40.22
N PRO A 315 -41.04 -40.64 -38.92
CA PRO A 315 -42.27 -41.31 -38.51
C PRO A 315 -43.43 -40.33 -38.22
N GLN A 316 -44.62 -40.61 -38.77
CA GLN A 316 -45.95 -40.13 -38.33
C GLN A 316 -46.37 -40.84 -37.00
N PRO A 317 -47.43 -40.46 -36.24
CA PRO A 317 -48.73 -39.83 -36.62
C PRO A 317 -49.02 -38.54 -35.78
N THR A 318 -50.23 -37.99 -35.49
CA THR A 318 -51.66 -38.41 -35.55
C THR A 318 -52.58 -37.17 -35.73
N GLU A 319 -53.88 -37.36 -35.97
CA GLU A 319 -54.89 -36.29 -36.15
C GLU A 319 -55.47 -35.65 -34.86
N THR A 320 -56.07 -34.47 -35.08
CA THR A 320 -56.70 -33.49 -34.18
C THR A 320 -58.06 -33.92 -33.59
N PRO A 321 -58.51 -33.29 -32.47
CA PRO A 321 -59.88 -32.75 -32.47
C PRO A 321 -59.99 -31.27 -32.02
N GLN A 322 -60.90 -30.56 -32.69
CA GLN A 322 -61.46 -29.22 -32.38
C GLN A 322 -62.75 -29.40 -31.52
N PRO A 323 -63.56 -28.36 -31.16
CA PRO A 323 -63.33 -26.91 -31.05
C PRO A 323 -63.88 -26.29 -29.72
N ALA A 324 -63.75 -24.97 -29.53
CA ALA A 324 -64.75 -24.11 -28.86
C ALA A 324 -64.48 -22.62 -29.17
N GLU A 325 -65.54 -21.80 -29.29
CA GLU A 325 -65.45 -20.37 -29.66
C GLU A 325 -65.65 -19.40 -28.46
N THR A 326 -64.89 -18.29 -28.49
CA THR A 326 -65.26 -16.87 -28.26
C THR A 326 -66.29 -16.50 -27.17
N PRO A 327 -65.95 -15.55 -26.27
CA PRO A 327 -66.52 -14.20 -26.42
C PRO A 327 -65.54 -13.00 -26.23
N LEU A 328 -66.01 -11.83 -26.68
CA LEU A 328 -65.37 -10.50 -26.64
C LEU A 328 -65.29 -9.88 -25.23
N PRO A 329 -64.45 -8.84 -25.01
CA PRO A 329 -64.25 -8.23 -23.69
C PRO A 329 -65.41 -7.32 -23.25
N ALA A 330 -65.62 -7.24 -21.93
CA ALA A 330 -66.54 -6.30 -21.28
C ALA A 330 -65.80 -5.09 -20.68
N GLU A 331 -66.51 -3.97 -20.51
CA GLU A 331 -65.94 -2.63 -20.35
C GLU A 331 -65.39 -2.27 -18.95
N THR A 332 -64.53 -1.25 -18.94
CA THR A 332 -63.86 -0.65 -17.79
C THR A 332 -64.77 0.31 -17.00
N PRO A 333 -64.90 0.19 -15.66
CA PRO A 333 -65.47 1.24 -14.81
C PRO A 333 -64.40 2.25 -14.31
N PRO A 334 -64.79 3.50 -13.99
CA PRO A 334 -63.84 4.61 -13.79
C PRO A 334 -63.23 4.72 -12.38
N ALA A 335 -62.19 5.57 -12.29
CA ALA A 335 -61.38 5.80 -11.09
C ALA A 335 -62.15 6.42 -9.90
N SER A 336 -61.74 6.06 -8.68
CA SER A 336 -62.16 6.73 -7.43
C SER A 336 -61.10 7.72 -6.91
N ALA A 337 -61.58 8.80 -6.32
CA ALA A 337 -60.79 9.95 -5.85
C ALA A 337 -60.06 9.71 -4.51
N PRO A 338 -59.01 10.49 -4.18
CA PRO A 338 -58.28 10.38 -2.92
C PRO A 338 -59.06 11.03 -1.74
N PRO A 339 -58.88 10.51 -0.50
CA PRO A 339 -59.47 11.12 0.70
C PRO A 339 -58.73 12.39 1.11
N GLN A 340 -59.47 13.36 1.67
CA GLN A 340 -58.96 14.65 2.14
C GLN A 340 -58.45 14.60 3.59
N GLN A 341 -57.70 15.64 3.96
CA GLN A 341 -57.22 15.92 5.32
C GLN A 341 -58.33 16.51 6.18
N ASP A 342 -58.32 16.21 7.49
CA ASP A 342 -59.02 17.00 8.50
C ASP A 342 -58.19 17.13 9.80
N VAL A 343 -58.07 18.37 10.26
CA VAL A 343 -57.58 18.90 11.55
C VAL A 343 -58.24 20.29 11.70
N PRO A 344 -58.45 20.88 12.91
CA PRO A 344 -57.81 20.60 14.20
C PRO A 344 -58.76 20.64 15.43
N ALA A 345 -58.22 20.47 16.65
CA ALA A 345 -58.51 21.34 17.82
C ALA A 345 -57.59 20.99 19.01
N ALA A 346 -57.27 21.97 19.87
CA ALA A 346 -56.31 21.84 20.97
C ALA A 346 -56.97 21.96 22.36
N THR A 347 -56.39 21.29 23.36
CA THR A 347 -56.46 21.46 24.84
C THR A 347 -55.50 20.41 25.42
N ASP A 348 -54.88 20.51 26.61
CA ASP A 348 -54.58 21.63 27.53
C ASP A 348 -53.31 21.19 28.32
N SER A 349 -52.52 22.13 28.84
CA SER A 349 -51.24 21.85 29.50
C SER A 349 -51.36 21.79 31.03
N SER A 350 -51.22 20.61 31.64
CA SER A 350 -50.98 20.48 33.09
C SER A 350 -50.45 19.10 33.51
N GLN A 351 -49.12 18.99 33.72
CA GLN A 351 -48.54 17.95 34.58
C GLN A 351 -47.29 18.50 35.31
N PRO A 352 -47.17 18.36 36.64
CA PRO A 352 -46.12 19.01 37.44
C PRO A 352 -44.79 18.23 37.49
N PRO A 353 -43.66 18.89 37.84
CA PRO A 353 -42.37 18.25 37.98
C PRO A 353 -42.22 17.46 39.28
N ALA A 354 -41.36 16.43 39.26
CA ALA A 354 -41.02 15.62 40.44
C ALA A 354 -40.08 16.38 41.42
N PRO A 355 -40.23 16.21 42.74
CA PRO A 355 -39.40 16.90 43.73
C PRO A 355 -38.07 16.18 44.00
N GLY A 356 -37.00 16.95 44.17
CA GLY A 356 -35.75 16.45 44.73
C GLY A 356 -35.77 16.41 46.27
N GLN A 357 -34.80 15.72 46.87
CA GLN A 357 -34.47 15.84 48.29
C GLN A 357 -32.97 16.04 48.47
N THR A 358 -32.62 16.92 49.41
CA THR A 358 -31.25 17.25 49.81
C THR A 358 -31.06 16.99 51.30
N ALA A 359 -29.79 17.03 51.71
CA ALA A 359 -29.26 17.27 53.06
C ALA A 359 -28.68 16.04 53.80
N ALA A 360 -27.38 16.16 54.06
CA ALA A 360 -26.67 15.53 55.17
C ALA A 360 -26.44 16.57 56.28
N PRO A 361 -26.10 16.15 57.50
CA PRO A 361 -25.29 16.94 58.41
C PRO A 361 -23.97 16.24 58.79
N GLY A 362 -22.95 17.02 59.18
CA GLY A 362 -21.69 16.54 59.76
C GLY A 362 -21.81 16.16 61.25
N PRO A 363 -20.69 16.00 61.98
CA PRO A 363 -19.90 17.20 62.30
C PRO A 363 -18.35 17.07 62.31
N GLU A 364 -17.74 18.25 62.17
CA GLU A 364 -16.51 18.81 62.78
C GLU A 364 -15.33 17.94 63.28
N GLY A 365 -14.13 18.39 62.91
CA GLY A 365 -12.83 18.02 63.50
C GLY A 365 -11.70 18.92 62.96
N THR A 366 -11.40 20.00 63.67
CA THR A 366 -10.47 21.07 63.25
C THR A 366 -9.03 20.86 63.74
N ALA A 367 -8.04 21.18 62.89
CA ALA A 367 -6.83 21.98 63.18
C ALA A 367 -5.73 21.78 62.11
N ALA A 368 -4.94 22.81 61.87
CA ALA A 368 -3.76 22.82 60.99
C ALA A 368 -2.49 23.20 61.82
N PRO A 369 -1.38 23.68 61.22
CA PRO A 369 -0.35 22.87 60.55
C PRO A 369 1.06 23.10 61.14
N GLU A 370 2.05 22.21 60.94
CA GLU A 370 3.46 22.65 61.04
C GLU A 370 4.55 21.76 60.41
N SER A 371 5.60 22.44 59.95
CA SER A 371 7.02 22.00 59.85
C SER A 371 7.46 20.93 58.83
N ALA A 372 8.42 21.33 57.98
CA ALA A 372 9.48 20.45 57.47
C ALA A 372 10.64 20.39 58.49
N PRO A 373 11.59 19.43 58.40
CA PRO A 373 12.80 19.77 57.64
C PRO A 373 13.53 18.60 56.92
N ALA A 374 14.17 18.97 55.81
CA ALA A 374 15.54 18.67 55.37
C ALA A 374 16.23 17.28 55.57
N SER A 375 16.73 16.77 54.42
CA SER A 375 18.13 16.36 54.17
C SER A 375 18.60 14.89 54.35
N SER A 376 19.70 14.61 53.62
CA SER A 376 20.55 13.40 53.56
C SER A 376 19.98 12.15 52.85
N ALA A 377 20.75 11.39 52.07
CA ALA A 377 22.02 11.68 51.37
C ALA A 377 22.21 10.67 50.20
N GLN A 378 22.89 11.09 49.12
CA GLN A 378 23.50 10.14 48.18
C GLN A 378 24.86 9.65 48.73
N PRO A 379 25.26 8.40 48.49
CA PRO A 379 26.67 8.01 48.51
C PRO A 379 27.32 8.27 47.14
N SER A 380 28.43 9.04 47.15
CA SER A 380 29.35 9.16 46.00
C SER A 380 30.28 7.94 45.91
N PRO A 381 30.87 7.64 44.73
CA PRO A 381 31.79 6.51 44.57
C PRO A 381 33.18 6.75 45.20
N LEU A 382 33.84 5.67 45.60
CA LEU A 382 35.22 5.66 46.10
C LEU A 382 36.25 5.87 44.97
N PRO A 383 37.36 6.60 45.21
CA PRO A 383 38.44 6.74 44.24
C PRO A 383 39.61 5.78 44.50
N GLY A 384 40.05 5.08 43.44
CA GLY A 384 41.45 4.78 43.10
C GLY A 384 42.31 3.89 44.01
N GLU A 385 43.04 2.96 43.38
CA GLU A 385 44.47 2.78 43.64
C GLU A 385 45.23 2.54 42.32
N SER A 386 46.45 3.07 42.26
CA SER A 386 47.41 2.85 41.18
C SER A 386 48.78 2.54 41.80
N GLY A 387 49.47 1.51 41.29
CA GLY A 387 50.85 1.23 41.69
C GLY A 387 51.21 -0.25 41.60
N GLY A 388 52.27 -0.58 40.86
CA GLY A 388 52.77 -1.95 40.75
C GLY A 388 53.59 -2.20 39.48
N SER A 389 54.83 -1.69 39.47
CA SER A 389 55.84 -2.02 38.45
C SER A 389 57.14 -2.42 39.16
N LEU A 390 58.06 -3.06 38.41
CA LEU A 390 59.27 -3.78 38.86
C LEU A 390 58.92 -5.16 39.45
N THR A 391 59.59 -6.26 39.07
CA THR A 391 60.86 -6.44 38.33
C THR A 391 60.77 -7.46 37.19
#